data_AF-A0A8C5PIT8-F1
#
_entry.id   AF-A0A8C5PIT8-F1
#
_cell.length_a   1.000
_cell.length_b   1.000
_cell.length_c   1.000
_cell.angle_alpha   90.00
_cell.angle_beta   90.00
_cell.angle_gamma   90.00
#
_symmetry.space_group_name_H-M   'P 1'
#
loop_
_entity.id
_entity.type
_entity.pdbx_description
1 polymer ?
#
loop_
_entity_poly.entity_id
_entity_poly.type
_entity_poly.pdbx_seq_one_letter_code
_entity_poly.pdbx_strand_id
1 'polypeptide(L)' 'MRQKSVYVCVSMCINFSYRPMCSKRQNLICNHEYVPVCGTDGNTYGSECQLCWMNS' A
#
# COMPACT_ATOMS: atom_id res chain seq x y z
N MET A 1 -6.57 -5.52 13.26
CA MET A 1 -5.63 -4.89 12.30
C MET A 1 -6.41 -3.92 11.43
N ARG A 2 -6.20 -2.61 11.61
CA ARG A 2 -7.03 -1.53 11.04
C ARG A 2 -6.71 -1.41 9.55
N GLN A 3 -7.56 -1.97 8.68
CA GLN A 3 -7.40 -1.90 7.22
C GLN A 3 -7.40 -0.42 6.78
N LYS A 4 -6.21 0.16 6.57
CA LYS A 4 -6.04 1.49 5.97
C LYS A 4 -6.22 1.36 4.46
N SER A 5 -7.04 2.21 3.87
CA SER A 5 -7.18 2.24 2.41
C SER A 5 -5.92 2.81 1.78
N VAL A 6 -5.60 2.35 0.58
CA VAL A 6 -4.46 2.86 -0.21
C VAL A 6 -4.94 3.20 -1.61
N TYR A 7 -4.31 4.20 -2.19
CA TYR A 7 -4.59 4.71 -3.52
C TYR A 7 -3.42 4.32 -4.41
N VAL A 8 -3.70 3.82 -5.62
CA VAL A 8 -2.63 3.65 -6.62
C VAL A 8 -2.24 5.04 -7.09
N CYS A 9 -0.98 5.44 -6.97
CA CYS A 9 -0.50 6.74 -7.47
C CYS A 9 -0.34 6.70 -9.01
N VAL A 10 -1.29 6.14 -9.75
CA VAL A 10 -1.35 6.28 -11.22
C VAL A 10 -2.01 7.61 -11.52
N SER A 11 -1.38 8.43 -12.36
CA SER A 11 -1.72 9.84 -12.64
C SER A 11 -3.05 10.06 -13.37
N MET A 12 -4.05 9.19 -13.20
CA MET A 12 -5.36 9.32 -13.82
C MET A 12 -6.40 9.73 -12.77
N CYS A 13 -7.34 10.58 -13.19
CA CYS A 13 -8.36 11.26 -12.39
C CYS A 13 -9.43 10.32 -11.78
N ILE A 14 -9.01 9.20 -11.19
CA ILE A 14 -9.85 8.20 -10.54
C ILE A 14 -9.22 7.89 -9.18
N ASN A 15 -9.86 8.38 -8.12
CA ASN A 15 -9.53 8.04 -6.73
C ASN A 15 -9.83 6.55 -6.47
N PHE A 16 -9.00 5.64 -7.01
CA PHE A 16 -9.16 4.20 -6.80
C PHE A 16 -8.56 3.82 -5.44
N SER A 17 -9.35 4.02 -4.39
CA SER A 17 -9.08 3.51 -3.05
C SER A 17 -9.36 2.01 -3.03
N TYR A 18 -8.33 1.19 -2.84
CA TYR A 18 -8.47 -0.24 -2.59
C TYR A 18 -7.90 -0.62 -1.23
N ARG A 19 -8.38 -1.73 -0.67
CA ARG A 19 -7.88 -2.23 0.61
C ARG A 19 -6.70 -3.16 0.35
N PRO A 20 -5.48 -2.83 0.81
CA PRO A 20 -4.35 -3.71 0.66
C PRO A 20 -4.50 -4.89 1.61
N MET A 21 -4.15 -6.10 1.16
CA MET A 21 -4.23 -7.29 1.99
C MET A 21 -2.98 -7.47 2.86
N CYS A 22 -2.84 -6.60 3.86
CA CYS A 22 -1.70 -6.65 4.79
C CYS A 22 -1.64 -7.91 5.64
N SER A 23 -2.77 -8.58 5.88
CA SER A 23 -2.81 -9.86 6.61
C SER A 23 -2.07 -11.00 5.90
N LYS A 24 -1.86 -10.93 4.58
CA LYS A 24 -1.02 -11.90 3.85
C LYS A 24 0.43 -11.46 3.73
N ARG A 25 0.69 -10.15 3.66
CA ARG A 25 2.03 -9.60 3.39
C ARG A 25 2.89 -9.34 4.62
N GLN A 26 2.36 -9.43 5.85
CA GLN A 26 3.14 -9.27 7.08
C GLN A 26 4.25 -10.33 7.26
N ASN A 27 4.17 -11.47 6.58
CA ASN A 27 5.11 -12.59 6.70
C ASN A 27 5.79 -12.99 5.38
N LEU A 28 5.68 -12.15 4.34
CA LEU A 28 6.31 -12.39 3.05
C LEU A 28 7.50 -11.45 2.87
N ILE A 29 8.64 -12.00 2.42
CA ILE A 29 9.74 -11.19 1.89
C ILE A 29 9.17 -10.38 0.73
N CYS A 30 9.10 -9.05 0.90
CA CYS A 30 8.62 -8.17 -0.15
C CYS A 30 9.58 -8.28 -1.35
N ASN A 31 9.04 -8.52 -2.55
CA ASN A 31 9.82 -8.32 -3.75
C ASN A 31 10.22 -6.84 -3.85
N HIS A 32 11.41 -6.55 -4.39
CA HIS A 32 11.89 -5.17 -4.60
C HIS A 32 11.19 -4.49 -5.79
N GLU A 33 9.94 -4.84 -6.04
CA GLU A 33 9.15 -4.26 -7.11
C GLU A 33 8.68 -2.86 -6.67
N TYR A 34 9.07 -1.85 -7.44
CA TYR A 34 8.70 -0.47 -7.17
C TYR A 34 7.35 -0.16 -7.79
N VAL A 35 6.31 -0.24 -6.98
CA VAL A 35 4.92 0.10 -7.33
C VAL A 35 4.42 1.11 -6.30
N PRO A 36 4.60 2.42 -6.55
CA PRO A 36 4.31 3.44 -5.56
C PRO A 36 2.81 3.49 -5.24
N VAL A 37 2.50 3.39 -3.95
CA VAL A 37 1.14 3.49 -3.42
C VAL A 37 1.05 4.63 -2.42
N CYS A 38 -0.06 5.34 -2.46
CA CYS A 38 -0.34 6.50 -1.63
C CYS A 38 -1.26 6.02 -0.49
N GLY A 39 -0.82 6.10 0.76
CA GLY A 39 -1.65 5.71 1.90
C GLY A 39 -2.65 6.80 2.29
N THR A 40 -3.75 6.42 2.94
CA THR A 40 -4.70 7.39 3.55
C THR A 40 -4.08 8.28 4.62
N ASP A 41 -2.88 7.94 5.10
CA ASP A 41 -2.08 8.72 6.03
C ASP A 41 -1.30 9.86 5.34
N GLY A 42 -1.38 9.97 4.01
CA GLY A 42 -0.69 11.00 3.24
C GLY A 42 0.76 10.65 2.87
N ASN A 43 1.24 9.45 3.25
CA ASN A 43 2.57 8.99 2.91
C ASN A 43 2.56 8.16 1.62
N THR A 44 3.64 8.28 0.84
CA THR A 44 3.87 7.42 -0.34
C THR A 44 4.80 6.28 0.04
N TYR A 45 4.42 5.06 -0.30
CA TYR A 45 5.17 3.84 -0.02
C TYR A 45 5.64 3.24 -1.34
N GLY A 46 6.87 2.73 -1.38
CA GLY A 46 7.46 2.17 -2.61
C GLY A 46 6.78 0.88 -3.08
N SER A 47 6.04 0.20 -2.21
CA SER A 47 5.20 -0.94 -2.54
C SER A 47 4.09 -1.13 -1.51
N GLU A 48 3.03 -1.85 -1.88
CA GLU A 48 1.99 -2.30 -0.95
C GLU A 48 2.57 -3.10 0.22
N CYS A 49 3.62 -3.89 -0.03
CA CYS A 49 4.25 -4.70 0.98
C CYS A 49 5.01 -3.85 2.01
N GLN A 50 5.76 -2.83 1.54
CA GLN A 50 6.42 -1.86 2.41
C GLN A 50 5.40 -1.08 3.26
N LEU A 51 4.25 -0.73 2.68
CA LEU A 51 3.14 -0.10 3.40
C LEU A 51 2.61 -0.97 4.53
N CYS A 52 2.36 -2.25 4.24
CA CYS A 52 1.86 -3.22 5.22
C CYS A 52 2.86 -3.52 6.34
N TRP A 53 4.16 -3.46 6.04
CA TRP A 53 5.23 -3.53 7.04
C TRP A 53 5.23 -2.31 7.96
N MET A 54 5.06 -1.11 7.40
CA MET A 54 5.11 0.14 8.15
C MET A 54 3.82 0.45 8.95
N ASN A 55 2.67 -0.10 8.55
CA ASN A 55 1.36 0.14 9.17
C ASN A 55 0.80 -1.07 9.95
N SER A 56 1.69 -1.94 10.44
CA SER A 56 1.32 -3.14 11.21
C SER A 56 0.51 -2.83 12.48
#